data_AF-A0A940C5R4-F1
#
_entry.id   AF-A0A940C5R4-F1
#
_cell.length_a   1.000
_cell.length_b   1.000
_cell.length_c   1.000
_cell.angle_alpha   90.00
_cell.angle_beta   90.00
_cell.angle_gamma   90.00
#
_symmetry.space_group_name_H-M   'P 1'
#
loop_
_entity.id
_entity.type
_entity.pdbx_description
1 polymer ?
#
loop_
_entity_poly.entity_id
_entity_poly.type
_entity_poly.pdbx_seq_one_letter_code
_entity_poly.pdbx_strand_id
1 'polypeptide(L)'
;KAKTPDEDINHTANVWGLYNNLITFSWSRAASLVYNGERDGLGYRDSVQDTLGVNAAIPELSKARLKQMLSGQTFCGGAMPLIKLGHNPGHEKCPDEKEFRSDDCQWFFNAIPAYVAETGDLDFFNEVVPYADHGEDTVYDHLKKALLFNIERSGADGLPSGLAADWNDCLQTGYHGESVMVTFQLRLGLTTYADISKLLGKEDEAAWALKQRDILDEAIQKKAWDGKWWIWAVGEDGTVYGTDKYDEGKVYLNTQVWAVMSGACKDDQEKLCLDAVDEQLFSEYGLKLCAPAIVYTPQTVMGCVVFPTGIKENGGIFNHTQGWGVMAETVAGNGNRAYKYLKAALPASYNTRAEIRQSEPYVQGQTTYSDESPRPGNCRTSWLSGAVAWTYYSLTQYVLGIRPQYDGMLIDPCIPDSWDGYEVDRVFRGKNLHIEVKNPEHVCKGISYLVVNGEKLDSAVIPVSKLKDGDNKIEAVMGKNAQKVEFERL
;
A
#
# COMPACT_ATOMS: atom_id res chain seq x y z
N LYS A 1 -13.12 -15.96 -5.10
CA LYS A 1 -13.62 -16.59 -3.85
C LYS A 1 -12.50 -17.43 -3.27
N ALA A 2 -12.38 -17.52 -1.96
CA ALA A 2 -11.39 -18.32 -1.26
C ALA A 2 -12.09 -19.31 -0.31
N LYS A 3 -11.50 -20.49 -0.16
CA LYS A 3 -11.84 -21.48 0.86
C LYS A 3 -10.56 -21.85 1.58
N THR A 4 -10.42 -21.31 2.77
CA THR A 4 -9.25 -21.43 3.63
C THR A 4 -9.63 -22.11 4.95
N PRO A 5 -8.63 -22.57 5.74
CA PRO A 5 -8.86 -23.07 7.10
C PRO A 5 -9.43 -22.02 8.09
N ASP A 6 -9.43 -20.72 7.75
CA ASP A 6 -9.92 -19.65 8.61
C ASP A 6 -11.22 -19.02 8.05
N GLU A 7 -12.31 -19.14 8.82
CA GLU A 7 -13.62 -18.65 8.39
C GLU A 7 -13.72 -17.12 8.33
N ASP A 8 -12.97 -16.38 9.15
CA ASP A 8 -12.97 -14.91 9.10
C ASP A 8 -12.33 -14.41 7.80
N ILE A 9 -11.28 -15.10 7.35
CA ILE A 9 -10.67 -14.87 6.04
C ILE A 9 -11.66 -15.22 4.93
N ASN A 10 -12.37 -16.35 5.04
CA ASN A 10 -13.38 -16.75 4.04
C ASN A 10 -14.48 -15.68 3.91
N HIS A 11 -15.04 -15.21 5.03
CA HIS A 11 -16.07 -14.17 5.05
C HIS A 11 -15.56 -12.84 4.46
N THR A 12 -14.34 -12.44 4.80
CA THR A 12 -13.74 -11.20 4.31
C THR A 12 -13.44 -11.28 2.81
N ALA A 13 -12.79 -12.35 2.36
CA ALA A 13 -12.40 -12.54 0.95
C ALA A 13 -13.63 -12.66 0.03
N ASN A 14 -14.68 -13.34 0.49
CA ASN A 14 -15.82 -13.72 -0.35
C ASN A 14 -16.97 -12.70 -0.38
N VAL A 15 -17.10 -11.85 0.64
CA VAL A 15 -18.26 -10.95 0.76
C VAL A 15 -17.82 -9.57 1.23
N TRP A 16 -17.38 -9.46 2.49
CA TRP A 16 -17.34 -8.18 3.18
C TRP A 16 -16.22 -7.26 2.70
N GLY A 17 -15.06 -7.82 2.35
CA GLY A 17 -13.92 -7.04 1.87
C GLY A 17 -14.23 -6.33 0.55
N LEU A 18 -14.72 -7.06 -0.46
CA LEU A 18 -15.09 -6.46 -1.74
C LEU A 18 -16.28 -5.50 -1.58
N TYR A 19 -17.27 -5.84 -0.75
CA TYR A 19 -18.41 -4.96 -0.51
C TYR A 19 -17.98 -3.61 0.09
N ASN A 20 -17.11 -3.61 1.09
CA ASN A 20 -16.53 -2.38 1.64
C ASN A 20 -15.78 -1.58 0.56
N ASN A 21 -14.99 -2.25 -0.29
CA ASN A 21 -14.24 -1.59 -1.38
C ASN A 21 -15.16 -0.91 -2.40
N LEU A 22 -16.28 -1.53 -2.75
CA LEU A 22 -17.27 -0.91 -3.63
C LEU A 22 -17.90 0.34 -3.00
N ILE A 23 -18.08 0.36 -1.67
CA ILE A 23 -18.59 1.52 -0.94
C ILE A 23 -17.56 2.66 -0.92
N THR A 24 -16.30 2.40 -0.55
CA THR A 24 -15.25 3.44 -0.56
C THR A 24 -15.00 3.97 -1.95
N PHE A 25 -14.94 3.11 -2.96
CA PHE A 25 -14.79 3.53 -4.36
C PHE A 25 -15.93 4.45 -4.80
N SER A 26 -17.18 4.12 -4.47
CA SER A 26 -18.36 4.87 -4.92
C SER A 26 -18.56 6.19 -4.16
N TRP A 27 -18.33 6.19 -2.84
CA TRP A 27 -18.68 7.30 -1.95
C TRP A 27 -17.46 8.06 -1.39
N SER A 28 -16.25 7.64 -1.77
CA SER A 28 -14.98 8.21 -1.29
C SER A 28 -14.96 8.35 0.23
N ARG A 29 -14.80 9.57 0.74
CA ARG A 29 -14.87 9.93 2.17
C ARG A 29 -15.95 10.99 2.41
N ALA A 30 -17.07 10.91 1.68
CA ALA A 30 -18.08 11.96 1.64
C ALA A 30 -19.15 11.84 2.73
N ALA A 31 -19.82 10.69 2.84
CA ALA A 31 -21.03 10.55 3.68
C ALA A 31 -21.08 9.24 4.48
N SER A 32 -21.07 9.35 5.81
CA SER A 32 -21.25 8.24 6.76
C SER A 32 -21.85 8.75 8.06
N LEU A 33 -21.95 7.91 9.10
CA LEU A 33 -22.33 8.38 10.45
C LEU A 33 -21.25 9.24 11.14
N VAL A 34 -20.09 9.42 10.49
CA VAL A 34 -18.99 10.30 10.96
C VAL A 34 -18.71 11.43 9.97
N TYR A 35 -18.74 11.13 8.67
CA TYR A 35 -18.55 12.12 7.60
C TYR A 35 -19.89 12.73 7.22
N ASN A 36 -20.07 14.02 7.50
CA ASN A 36 -21.37 14.70 7.36
C ASN A 36 -21.61 15.33 5.97
N GLY A 37 -20.93 14.87 4.90
CA GLY A 37 -21.13 15.40 3.55
C GLY A 37 -20.45 16.74 3.28
N GLU A 38 -19.56 17.20 4.16
CA GLU A 38 -18.89 18.50 4.02
C GLU A 38 -17.77 18.50 2.95
N ARG A 39 -17.21 17.33 2.62
CA ARG A 39 -16.24 17.17 1.53
C ARG A 39 -16.98 16.91 0.22
N ASP A 40 -16.89 17.89 -0.68
CA ASP A 40 -17.50 17.83 -2.01
C ASP A 40 -16.48 17.37 -3.07
N GLY A 41 -16.16 16.07 -3.08
CA GLY A 41 -15.25 15.51 -4.07
C GLY A 41 -14.52 14.24 -3.65
N LEU A 42 -13.49 13.93 -4.43
CA LEU A 42 -12.62 12.77 -4.29
C LEU A 42 -11.29 13.21 -3.67
N GLY A 43 -10.99 12.74 -2.46
CA GLY A 43 -9.66 12.90 -1.87
C GLY A 43 -8.63 12.23 -2.78
N TYR A 44 -7.53 12.93 -3.10
CA TYR A 44 -6.62 12.50 -4.16
C TYR A 44 -6.00 11.13 -3.87
N ARG A 45 -5.14 11.05 -2.83
CA ARG A 45 -4.56 9.78 -2.39
C ARG A 45 -5.59 8.69 -2.09
N ASP A 46 -6.72 9.06 -1.48
CA ASP A 46 -7.76 8.11 -1.05
C ASP A 46 -8.33 7.38 -2.27
N SER A 47 -8.71 8.15 -3.28
CA SER A 47 -9.44 7.64 -4.45
C SER A 47 -8.52 6.91 -5.42
N VAL A 48 -7.23 7.24 -5.45
CA VAL A 48 -6.21 6.44 -6.16
C VAL A 48 -6.04 5.09 -5.49
N GLN A 49 -5.86 5.05 -4.16
CA GLN A 49 -5.68 3.80 -3.42
C GLN A 49 -6.92 2.90 -3.43
N ASP A 50 -8.12 3.46 -3.37
CA ASP A 50 -9.38 2.71 -3.41
C ASP A 50 -9.52 1.83 -4.68
N THR A 51 -8.85 2.19 -5.78
CA THR A 51 -8.85 1.40 -7.03
C THR A 51 -8.24 0.00 -6.87
N LEU A 52 -7.25 -0.15 -5.98
CA LEU A 52 -6.55 -1.41 -5.73
C LEU A 52 -7.52 -2.53 -5.33
N GLY A 53 -8.55 -2.20 -4.56
CA GLY A 53 -9.51 -3.19 -4.06
C GLY A 53 -10.65 -3.52 -5.01
N VAL A 54 -10.78 -2.82 -6.14
CA VAL A 54 -11.92 -2.98 -7.08
C VAL A 54 -11.52 -3.33 -8.51
N ASN A 55 -10.23 -3.30 -8.85
CA ASN A 55 -9.72 -3.61 -10.20
C ASN A 55 -10.30 -4.90 -10.78
N ALA A 56 -10.33 -5.98 -10.00
CA ALA A 56 -10.84 -7.28 -10.45
C ALA A 56 -12.38 -7.34 -10.62
N ALA A 57 -13.12 -6.41 -10.00
CA ALA A 57 -14.58 -6.44 -9.97
C ALA A 57 -15.21 -5.47 -10.97
N ILE A 58 -14.67 -4.26 -11.10
CA ILE A 58 -15.19 -3.17 -11.94
C ILE A 58 -14.05 -2.45 -12.69
N PRO A 59 -13.26 -3.17 -13.51
CA PRO A 59 -12.06 -2.62 -14.15
C PRO A 59 -12.33 -1.37 -14.99
N GLU A 60 -13.45 -1.31 -15.71
CA GLU A 60 -13.82 -0.14 -16.54
C GLU A 60 -14.03 1.12 -15.69
N LEU A 61 -14.72 0.99 -14.54
CA LEU A 61 -14.91 2.11 -13.62
C LEU A 61 -13.59 2.48 -12.94
N SER A 62 -12.75 1.49 -12.63
CA SER A 62 -11.41 1.75 -12.09
C SER A 62 -10.55 2.56 -13.06
N LYS A 63 -10.52 2.19 -14.35
CA LYS A 63 -9.85 2.95 -15.42
C LYS A 63 -10.36 4.40 -15.46
N ALA A 64 -11.68 4.57 -15.50
CA ALA A 64 -12.29 5.90 -15.52
C ALA A 64 -11.91 6.74 -14.30
N ARG A 65 -11.90 6.13 -13.10
CA ARG A 65 -11.45 6.80 -11.86
C ARG A 65 -9.97 7.17 -11.93
N LEU A 66 -9.09 6.27 -12.37
CA LEU A 66 -7.66 6.55 -12.52
C LEU A 66 -7.42 7.72 -13.48
N LYS A 67 -8.11 7.76 -14.62
CA LYS A 67 -8.05 8.92 -15.56
C LYS A 67 -8.53 10.20 -14.91
N GLN A 68 -9.64 10.15 -14.15
CA GLN A 68 -10.13 11.30 -13.40
C GLN A 68 -9.08 11.78 -12.39
N MET A 69 -8.43 10.87 -11.66
CA MET A 69 -7.38 11.23 -10.70
C MET A 69 -6.14 11.80 -11.39
N LEU A 70 -5.68 11.20 -12.50
CA LEU A 70 -4.60 11.74 -13.31
C LEU A 70 -4.89 13.17 -13.78
N SER A 71 -6.16 13.44 -14.14
CA SER A 71 -6.58 14.79 -14.53
C SER A 71 -6.60 15.82 -13.40
N GLY A 72 -6.43 15.40 -12.15
CA GLY A 72 -6.20 16.29 -11.00
C GLY A 72 -4.72 16.51 -10.67
N GLN A 73 -3.80 15.85 -11.39
CA GLN A 73 -2.38 16.18 -11.34
C GLN A 73 -2.17 17.50 -12.09
N THR A 74 -1.33 18.37 -11.57
CA THR A 74 -0.93 19.64 -12.20
C THR A 74 0.30 19.45 -13.09
N PHE A 75 0.54 20.39 -14.00
CA PHE A 75 1.66 20.31 -14.94
C PHE A 75 3.04 20.21 -14.27
N CYS A 76 3.19 20.70 -13.03
CA CYS A 76 4.43 20.59 -12.26
C CYS A 76 4.65 19.20 -11.63
N GLY A 77 3.68 18.29 -11.75
CA GLY A 77 3.74 16.90 -11.28
C GLY A 77 3.12 16.65 -9.91
N GLY A 78 2.81 17.70 -9.13
CA GLY A 78 2.02 17.61 -7.89
C GLY A 78 0.52 17.54 -8.19
N ALA A 79 -0.32 17.30 -7.19
CA ALA A 79 -1.77 17.15 -7.38
C ALA A 79 -2.60 18.16 -6.60
N MET A 80 -3.82 18.40 -7.08
CA MET A 80 -4.88 18.98 -6.27
C MET A 80 -5.23 18.00 -5.13
N PRO A 81 -5.25 18.42 -3.84
CA PRO A 81 -5.57 17.50 -2.74
C PRO A 81 -6.99 16.89 -2.80
N LEU A 82 -7.91 17.57 -3.50
CA LEU A 82 -9.30 17.18 -3.67
C LEU A 82 -9.76 17.47 -5.10
N ILE A 83 -10.29 16.45 -5.78
CA ILE A 83 -10.98 16.60 -7.06
C ILE A 83 -12.48 16.83 -6.81
N LYS A 84 -12.96 18.04 -7.11
CA LYS A 84 -14.34 18.46 -6.83
C LYS A 84 -15.33 17.88 -7.85
N LEU A 85 -16.63 17.86 -7.54
CA LEU A 85 -17.67 17.42 -8.48
C LEU A 85 -17.73 18.23 -9.79
N GLY A 86 -17.26 19.47 -9.77
CA GLY A 86 -17.17 20.35 -10.95
C GLY A 86 -15.80 20.40 -11.62
N HIS A 87 -14.92 19.43 -11.36
CA HIS A 87 -13.55 19.38 -11.89
C HIS A 87 -13.51 19.60 -13.41
N ASN A 88 -12.72 20.56 -13.85
CA ASN A 88 -12.56 20.96 -15.24
C ASN A 88 -11.07 20.96 -15.63
N PRO A 89 -10.51 19.80 -16.02
CA PRO A 89 -9.11 19.67 -16.41
C PRO A 89 -8.69 20.69 -17.46
N GLY A 90 -7.43 21.12 -17.39
CA GLY A 90 -6.82 22.15 -18.23
C GLY A 90 -7.20 23.59 -17.87
N HIS A 91 -7.98 23.79 -16.80
CA HIS A 91 -8.50 25.11 -16.40
C HIS A 91 -8.57 25.31 -14.88
N GLU A 92 -8.19 24.31 -14.08
CA GLU A 92 -8.15 24.45 -12.62
C GLU A 92 -7.04 25.40 -12.20
N LYS A 93 -7.22 26.07 -11.05
CA LYS A 93 -6.12 26.84 -10.46
C LYS A 93 -5.10 25.84 -9.88
N CYS A 94 -3.86 25.93 -10.32
CA CYS A 94 -2.74 25.23 -9.68
C CYS A 94 -2.70 25.60 -8.18
N PRO A 95 -2.62 24.61 -7.26
CA PRO A 95 -2.46 24.88 -5.83
C PRO A 95 -1.22 25.73 -5.56
N ASP A 96 -1.26 26.51 -4.48
CA ASP A 96 -0.07 27.23 -4.04
C ASP A 96 0.98 26.19 -3.58
N GLU A 97 2.28 26.48 -3.71
CA GLU A 97 3.35 25.48 -3.49
C GLU A 97 3.27 24.78 -2.12
N LYS A 98 2.77 25.49 -1.09
CA LYS A 98 2.62 25.00 0.28
C LYS A 98 1.37 24.15 0.51
N GLU A 99 0.51 23.99 -0.48
CA GLU A 99 -0.71 23.18 -0.40
C GLU A 99 -0.51 21.78 -0.97
N PHE A 100 0.56 21.54 -1.72
CA PHE A 100 0.89 20.22 -2.23
C PHE A 100 1.25 19.26 -1.10
N ARG A 101 0.77 18.02 -1.24
CA ARG A 101 1.17 16.88 -0.43
C ARG A 101 2.12 16.02 -1.22
N SER A 102 3.17 15.55 -0.56
CA SER A 102 4.29 14.88 -1.23
C SER A 102 3.98 13.46 -1.68
N ASP A 103 2.94 12.83 -1.11
CA ASP A 103 2.55 11.43 -1.38
C ASP A 103 1.49 11.28 -2.47
N ASP A 104 0.70 12.32 -2.77
CA ASP A 104 -0.55 12.21 -3.53
C ASP A 104 -0.37 11.50 -4.89
N CYS A 105 0.62 11.90 -5.69
CA CYS A 105 0.88 11.26 -6.99
C CYS A 105 1.71 9.97 -6.90
N GLN A 106 2.37 9.70 -5.77
CA GLN A 106 3.17 8.48 -5.61
C GLN A 106 2.29 7.22 -5.57
N TRP A 107 1.03 7.34 -5.18
CA TRP A 107 0.08 6.23 -5.17
C TRP A 107 -0.22 5.64 -6.56
N PHE A 108 0.06 6.37 -7.65
CA PHE A 108 -0.09 5.82 -9.00
C PHE A 108 0.87 4.67 -9.28
N PHE A 109 2.03 4.62 -8.62
CA PHE A 109 3.00 3.53 -8.80
C PHE A 109 2.54 2.21 -8.18
N ASN A 110 1.51 2.23 -7.34
CA ASN A 110 0.79 1.03 -6.93
C ASN A 110 -0.43 0.78 -7.84
N ALA A 111 -1.24 1.82 -8.03
CA ALA A 111 -2.58 1.68 -8.62
C ALA A 111 -2.58 1.39 -10.13
N ILE A 112 -1.77 2.10 -10.92
CA ILE A 112 -1.75 1.96 -12.38
C ILE A 112 -1.16 0.61 -12.80
N PRO A 113 0.01 0.17 -12.29
CA PRO A 113 0.52 -1.16 -12.57
C PRO A 113 -0.46 -2.27 -12.20
N ALA A 114 -1.13 -2.15 -11.04
CA ALA A 114 -2.12 -3.13 -10.59
C ALA A 114 -3.32 -3.19 -11.55
N TYR A 115 -3.81 -2.05 -12.04
CA TYR A 115 -4.87 -2.00 -13.03
C TYR A 115 -4.45 -2.67 -14.35
N VAL A 116 -3.29 -2.29 -14.90
CA VAL A 116 -2.80 -2.83 -16.17
C VAL A 116 -2.49 -4.33 -16.05
N ALA A 117 -1.95 -4.79 -14.92
CA ALA A 117 -1.72 -6.20 -14.66
C ALA A 117 -3.03 -6.99 -14.56
N GLU A 118 -4.07 -6.42 -13.94
CA GLU A 118 -5.40 -7.03 -13.86
C GLU A 118 -6.03 -7.23 -15.25
N THR A 119 -6.03 -6.17 -16.08
CA THR A 119 -6.79 -6.14 -17.33
C THR A 119 -5.99 -6.62 -18.54
N GLY A 120 -4.67 -6.45 -18.53
CA GLY A 120 -3.81 -6.60 -19.70
C GLY A 120 -3.85 -5.39 -20.64
N ASP A 121 -4.46 -4.26 -20.23
CA ASP A 121 -4.58 -3.05 -21.02
C ASP A 121 -3.27 -2.23 -21.00
N LEU A 122 -2.28 -2.70 -21.76
CA LEU A 122 -0.99 -2.00 -21.90
C LEU A 122 -1.13 -0.63 -22.59
N ASP A 123 -2.14 -0.46 -23.43
CA ASP A 123 -2.39 0.79 -24.15
C ASP A 123 -2.79 1.92 -23.20
N PHE A 124 -3.26 1.61 -21.99
CA PHE A 124 -3.55 2.61 -20.97
C PHE A 124 -2.36 3.52 -20.67
N PHE A 125 -1.11 3.02 -20.73
CA PHE A 125 0.09 3.84 -20.55
C PHE A 125 0.25 4.94 -21.61
N ASN A 126 -0.31 4.75 -22.81
CA ASN A 126 -0.22 5.67 -23.94
C ASN A 126 -1.44 6.60 -24.05
N GLU A 127 -2.46 6.43 -23.22
CA GLU A 127 -3.62 7.32 -23.25
C GLU A 127 -3.24 8.73 -22.80
N VAL A 128 -3.70 9.73 -23.54
CA VAL A 128 -3.48 11.15 -23.21
C VAL A 128 -4.52 11.61 -22.21
N VAL A 129 -4.07 12.26 -21.14
CA VAL A 129 -4.90 12.84 -20.10
C VAL A 129 -4.48 14.31 -19.91
N PRO A 130 -5.42 15.26 -19.82
CA PRO A 130 -5.08 16.64 -19.47
C PRO A 130 -4.64 16.75 -18.02
N TYR A 131 -3.67 17.61 -17.72
CA TYR A 131 -3.42 18.05 -16.35
C TYR A 131 -4.58 18.92 -15.85
N ALA A 132 -4.65 19.13 -14.53
CA ALA A 132 -5.67 19.94 -13.89
C ALA A 132 -5.63 21.39 -14.37
N ASP A 133 -4.43 21.98 -14.43
CA ASP A 133 -4.22 23.40 -14.65
C ASP A 133 -3.96 23.76 -16.11
N HIS A 134 -3.07 23.05 -16.82
CA HIS A 134 -2.83 23.24 -18.26
C HIS A 134 -2.00 22.11 -18.89
N GLY A 135 -2.15 21.92 -20.19
CA GLY A 135 -1.43 20.90 -20.94
C GLY A 135 -2.01 19.49 -20.74
N GLU A 136 -1.42 18.53 -21.44
CA GLU A 136 -1.80 17.12 -21.42
C GLU A 136 -0.56 16.28 -21.71
N ASP A 137 -0.54 15.05 -21.21
CA ASP A 137 0.54 14.10 -21.43
C ASP A 137 -0.02 12.68 -21.44
N THR A 138 0.79 11.70 -21.86
CA THR A 138 0.41 10.29 -21.73
C THR A 138 0.40 9.86 -20.26
N VAL A 139 -0.37 8.83 -19.91
CA VAL A 139 -0.34 8.25 -18.55
C VAL A 139 1.09 7.90 -18.12
N TYR A 140 1.91 7.38 -19.02
CA TYR A 140 3.33 7.12 -18.78
C TYR A 140 4.12 8.40 -18.43
N ASP A 141 3.89 9.50 -19.14
CA ASP A 141 4.60 10.76 -18.90
C ASP A 141 4.09 11.47 -17.63
N HIS A 142 2.80 11.31 -17.28
CA HIS A 142 2.26 11.69 -15.97
C HIS A 142 3.00 11.01 -14.81
N LEU A 143 3.32 9.72 -14.93
CA LEU A 143 4.14 9.00 -13.95
C LEU A 143 5.54 9.63 -13.84
N LYS A 144 6.20 9.92 -14.96
CA LYS A 144 7.51 10.59 -14.93
C LYS A 144 7.46 11.94 -14.22
N LYS A 145 6.41 12.74 -14.49
CA LYS A 145 6.20 14.03 -13.81
C LYS A 145 6.03 13.89 -12.30
N ALA A 146 5.32 12.86 -11.84
CA ALA A 146 5.18 12.59 -10.41
C ALA A 146 6.54 12.30 -9.74
N LEU A 147 7.44 11.55 -10.41
CA LEU A 147 8.78 11.28 -9.89
C LEU A 147 9.63 12.56 -9.85
N LEU A 148 9.62 13.33 -10.95
CA LEU A 148 10.36 14.58 -11.04
C LEU A 148 9.91 15.59 -9.98
N PHE A 149 8.60 15.67 -9.71
CA PHE A 149 8.05 16.56 -8.68
C PHE A 149 8.72 16.35 -7.31
N ASN A 150 8.87 15.10 -6.88
CA ASN A 150 9.51 14.76 -5.62
C ASN A 150 11.04 14.87 -5.67
N ILE A 151 11.68 14.49 -6.79
CA ILE A 151 13.15 14.64 -6.96
C ILE A 151 13.55 16.12 -6.86
N GLU A 152 12.85 17.00 -7.57
CA GLU A 152 13.10 18.44 -7.59
C GLU A 152 12.85 19.12 -6.23
N ARG A 153 12.01 18.52 -5.39
CA ARG A 153 11.65 18.99 -4.06
C ARG A 153 12.29 18.11 -2.99
N SER A 154 13.60 17.91 -3.10
CA SER A 154 14.37 17.24 -2.04
C SER A 154 14.95 18.24 -1.05
N GLY A 155 15.07 17.83 0.20
CA GLY A 155 15.70 18.61 1.27
C GLY A 155 17.22 18.51 1.26
N ALA A 156 17.82 18.91 2.39
CA ALA A 156 19.27 19.05 2.51
C ALA A 156 20.04 17.73 2.45
N ASP A 157 19.41 16.60 2.78
CA ASP A 157 20.04 15.27 2.76
C ASP A 157 19.73 14.50 1.45
N GLY A 158 19.03 15.12 0.50
CA GLY A 158 18.68 14.52 -0.78
C GLY A 158 17.47 13.60 -0.73
N LEU A 159 16.64 13.74 0.31
CA LEU A 159 15.40 13.01 0.48
C LEU A 159 14.21 13.91 0.11
N PRO A 160 13.12 13.41 -0.50
CA PRO A 160 11.94 14.22 -0.80
C PRO A 160 11.36 14.94 0.40
N SER A 161 11.04 16.23 0.22
CA SER A 161 10.31 17.03 1.20
C SER A 161 8.92 16.45 1.47
N GLY A 162 8.48 16.54 2.73
CA GLY A 162 7.09 16.22 3.13
C GLY A 162 6.06 17.28 2.70
N LEU A 163 6.50 18.48 2.30
CA LEU A 163 5.65 19.59 1.88
C LEU A 163 4.57 19.93 2.93
N ALA A 164 3.30 20.04 2.53
CA ALA A 164 2.19 20.30 3.47
C ALA A 164 1.98 19.13 4.45
N ALA A 165 2.13 17.91 3.94
CA ALA A 165 2.08 16.63 4.64
C ALA A 165 2.45 15.51 3.66
N ASP A 166 2.89 14.37 4.20
CA ASP A 166 2.85 13.10 3.48
C ASP A 166 1.52 12.37 3.73
N TRP A 167 1.52 11.03 3.70
CA TRP A 167 0.36 10.23 4.07
C TRP A 167 -0.14 10.50 5.50
N ASN A 168 0.75 10.76 6.45
CA ASN A 168 0.42 11.14 7.81
C ASN A 168 0.17 12.66 7.86
N ASP A 169 -1.11 13.04 7.91
CA ASP A 169 -1.54 14.45 7.93
C ASP A 169 -1.05 15.23 9.19
N CYS A 170 -0.44 14.56 10.18
CA CYS A 170 0.18 15.18 11.35
C CYS A 170 1.70 15.43 11.22
N LEU A 171 2.32 15.05 10.10
CA LEU A 171 3.74 15.33 9.85
C LEU A 171 3.98 16.85 9.72
N GLN A 172 4.94 17.39 10.46
CA GLN A 172 5.29 18.81 10.44
C GLN A 172 6.81 19.00 10.30
N THR A 173 7.30 18.96 9.07
CA THR A 173 8.75 19.03 8.79
C THR A 173 9.20 20.41 8.30
N GLY A 174 8.29 21.31 7.93
CA GLY A 174 8.62 22.51 7.16
C GLY A 174 8.69 22.22 5.66
N TYR A 175 8.78 23.27 4.84
CA TYR A 175 8.65 23.11 3.38
C TYR A 175 9.83 22.33 2.77
N HIS A 176 11.02 22.53 3.33
CA HIS A 176 12.24 21.81 2.92
C HIS A 176 12.59 20.62 3.83
N GLY A 177 11.72 20.28 4.79
CA GLY A 177 11.93 19.12 5.65
C GLY A 177 11.43 17.84 4.98
N GLU A 178 12.13 16.75 5.23
CA GLU A 178 12.14 15.53 4.44
C GLU A 178 11.29 14.41 5.07
N SER A 179 10.51 13.70 4.24
CA SER A 179 9.74 12.52 4.64
C SER A 179 10.42 11.23 4.19
N VAL A 180 10.78 10.38 5.14
CA VAL A 180 11.40 9.09 4.84
C VAL A 180 10.40 8.10 4.22
N MET A 181 9.12 8.19 4.56
CA MET A 181 8.09 7.35 3.92
C MET A 181 7.94 7.68 2.43
N VAL A 182 7.89 8.97 2.08
CA VAL A 182 7.81 9.41 0.68
C VAL A 182 9.10 9.11 -0.08
N THR A 183 10.24 9.14 0.61
CA THR A 183 11.52 8.67 0.04
C THR A 183 11.41 7.22 -0.44
N PHE A 184 10.86 6.32 0.39
CA PHE A 184 10.64 4.92 0.00
C PHE A 184 9.59 4.78 -1.11
N GLN A 185 8.53 5.59 -1.10
CA GLN A 185 7.57 5.61 -2.21
C GLN A 185 8.22 6.07 -3.52
N LEU A 186 9.06 7.09 -3.49
CA LEU A 186 9.81 7.55 -4.66
C LEU A 186 10.74 6.46 -5.19
N ARG A 187 11.43 5.74 -4.29
CA ARG A 187 12.27 4.60 -4.67
C ARG A 187 11.46 3.49 -5.36
N LEU A 188 10.29 3.15 -4.80
CA LEU A 188 9.37 2.20 -5.43
C LEU A 188 8.95 2.73 -6.80
N GLY A 189 8.54 4.00 -6.89
CA GLY A 189 8.08 4.62 -8.13
C GLY A 189 9.14 4.63 -9.22
N LEU A 190 10.40 4.91 -8.89
CA LEU A 190 11.52 4.83 -9.82
C LEU A 190 11.75 3.41 -10.34
N THR A 191 11.64 2.40 -9.47
CA THR A 191 11.76 0.99 -9.85
C THR A 191 10.61 0.57 -10.76
N THR A 192 9.37 0.87 -10.36
CA THR A 192 8.16 0.61 -11.13
C THR A 192 8.19 1.31 -12.49
N TYR A 193 8.62 2.56 -12.56
CA TYR A 193 8.74 3.29 -13.82
C TYR A 193 9.82 2.69 -14.72
N ALA A 194 10.93 2.23 -14.17
CA ALA A 194 11.94 1.52 -14.96
C ALA A 194 11.39 0.22 -15.56
N ASP A 195 10.61 -0.55 -14.80
CA ASP A 195 9.97 -1.79 -15.29
C ASP A 195 8.94 -1.51 -16.38
N ILE A 196 8.09 -0.48 -16.21
CA ILE A 196 7.16 -0.04 -17.25
C ILE A 196 7.93 0.45 -18.49
N SER A 197 9.03 1.18 -18.29
CA SER A 197 9.84 1.69 -19.40
C SER A 197 10.44 0.55 -20.23
N LYS A 198 10.98 -0.49 -19.59
CA LYS A 198 11.44 -1.72 -20.28
C LYS A 198 10.31 -2.41 -21.03
N LEU A 199 9.15 -2.54 -20.40
CA LEU A 199 7.96 -3.14 -21.03
C LEU A 199 7.55 -2.39 -22.30
N LEU A 200 7.69 -1.05 -22.31
CA LEU A 200 7.39 -0.19 -23.45
C LEU A 200 8.59 -0.01 -24.41
N GLY A 201 9.71 -0.70 -24.20
CA GLY A 201 10.92 -0.59 -25.03
C GLY A 201 11.69 0.73 -24.90
N LYS A 202 11.48 1.48 -23.82
CA LYS A 202 12.11 2.78 -23.52
C LYS A 202 13.33 2.58 -22.60
N GLU A 203 14.38 1.94 -23.12
CA GLU A 203 15.57 1.56 -22.33
C GLU A 203 16.31 2.74 -21.70
N ASP A 204 16.40 3.88 -22.40
CA ASP A 204 17.06 5.09 -21.87
C ASP A 204 16.33 5.66 -20.64
N GLU A 205 14.99 5.61 -20.65
CA GLU A 205 14.15 6.03 -19.52
C GLU A 205 14.27 5.06 -18.34
N ALA A 206 14.33 3.75 -18.63
CA ALA A 206 14.59 2.75 -17.60
C ALA A 206 15.97 2.98 -16.93
N ALA A 207 17.00 3.24 -17.73
CA ALA A 207 18.34 3.53 -17.22
C ALA A 207 18.38 4.84 -16.41
N TRP A 208 17.67 5.89 -16.85
CA TRP A 208 17.53 7.13 -16.10
C TRP A 208 16.90 6.89 -14.72
N ALA A 209 15.78 6.18 -14.66
CA ALA A 209 15.06 5.94 -13.42
C ALA A 209 15.88 5.09 -12.44
N LEU A 210 16.55 4.05 -12.92
CA LEU A 210 17.46 3.24 -12.09
C LEU A 210 18.64 4.06 -11.57
N LYS A 211 19.19 4.97 -12.37
CA LYS A 211 20.25 5.88 -11.92
C LYS A 211 19.76 6.84 -10.83
N GLN A 212 18.55 7.41 -10.96
CA GLN A 212 17.98 8.25 -9.91
C GLN A 212 17.70 7.45 -8.63
N ARG A 213 17.25 6.20 -8.76
CA ARG A 213 17.04 5.29 -7.63
C ARG A 213 18.35 5.01 -6.90
N ASP A 214 19.44 4.78 -7.63
CA ASP A 214 20.75 4.51 -7.02
C ASP A 214 21.28 5.73 -6.24
N ILE A 215 21.08 6.95 -6.76
CA ILE A 215 21.38 8.20 -6.04
C ILE A 215 20.56 8.30 -4.75
N LEU A 216 19.26 8.00 -4.83
CA LEU A 216 18.35 8.01 -3.68
C LEU A 216 18.75 6.95 -2.65
N ASP A 217 19.18 5.76 -3.08
CA ASP A 217 19.65 4.68 -2.20
C ASP A 217 20.89 5.08 -1.41
N GLU A 218 21.82 5.84 -2.00
CA GLU A 218 22.95 6.40 -1.28
C GLU A 218 22.51 7.40 -0.20
N ALA A 219 21.55 8.27 -0.52
CA ALA A 219 21.00 9.24 0.43
C ALA A 219 20.24 8.56 1.58
N ILE A 220 19.37 7.59 1.28
CA ILE A 220 18.64 6.78 2.26
C ILE A 220 19.62 6.15 3.26
N GLN A 221 20.65 5.47 2.77
CA GLN A 221 21.57 4.73 3.62
C GLN A 221 22.48 5.64 4.44
N LYS A 222 22.78 6.84 3.93
CA LYS A 222 23.56 7.84 4.65
C LYS A 222 22.77 8.50 5.79
N LYS A 223 21.45 8.70 5.63
CA LYS A 223 20.66 9.56 6.53
C LYS A 223 19.58 8.84 7.33
N ALA A 224 18.87 7.88 6.74
CA ALA A 224 17.59 7.42 7.27
C ALA A 224 17.68 6.24 8.24
N TRP A 225 18.81 5.52 8.29
CA TRP A 225 18.99 4.37 9.19
C TRP A 225 19.47 4.82 10.57
N ASP A 226 18.69 4.53 11.62
CA ASP A 226 19.00 4.88 13.01
C ASP A 226 19.78 3.77 13.74
N GLY A 227 20.23 2.74 13.02
CA GLY A 227 20.99 1.61 13.56
C GLY A 227 20.14 0.37 13.87
N LYS A 228 18.87 0.54 14.22
CA LYS A 228 17.92 -0.57 14.50
C LYS A 228 16.67 -0.52 13.62
N TRP A 229 16.25 0.68 13.26
CA TRP A 229 15.06 0.96 12.47
C TRP A 229 15.28 2.23 11.64
N TRP A 230 14.33 2.53 10.76
CA TRP A 230 14.33 3.75 9.94
C TRP A 230 13.74 4.92 10.71
N ILE A 231 14.38 6.09 10.63
CA ILE A 231 13.81 7.33 11.17
C ILE A 231 12.50 7.67 10.48
N TRP A 232 11.68 8.51 11.10
CA TRP A 232 10.39 8.92 10.53
C TRP A 232 10.54 10.05 9.50
N ALA A 233 11.30 11.09 9.86
CA ALA A 233 11.44 12.31 9.07
C ALA A 233 12.61 13.18 9.54
N VAL A 234 12.95 14.21 8.77
CA VAL A 234 13.92 15.24 9.11
C VAL A 234 13.27 16.62 8.93
N GLY A 235 13.27 17.45 9.96
CA GLY A 235 12.79 18.83 9.88
C GLY A 235 13.70 19.69 9.03
N GLU A 236 13.18 20.79 8.49
CA GLU A 236 13.92 21.80 7.75
C GLU A 236 15.05 22.43 8.60
N ASP A 237 14.90 22.42 9.92
CA ASP A 237 15.93 22.84 10.89
C ASP A 237 16.95 21.75 11.23
N GLY A 238 16.83 20.56 10.63
CA GLY A 238 17.68 19.39 10.85
C GLY A 238 17.22 18.48 12.01
N THR A 239 16.10 18.78 12.68
CA THR A 239 15.54 17.92 13.73
C THR A 239 15.20 16.54 13.17
N VAL A 240 15.67 15.46 13.80
CA VAL A 240 15.43 14.09 13.34
C VAL A 240 14.30 13.47 14.15
N TYR A 241 13.23 13.02 13.50
CA TYR A 241 12.07 12.40 14.15
C TYR A 241 12.10 10.88 14.01
N GLY A 242 11.55 10.13 14.98
CA GLY A 242 11.54 8.66 14.91
C GLY A 242 12.91 8.02 15.20
N THR A 243 13.62 8.50 16.23
CA THR A 243 14.95 8.02 16.59
C THR A 243 14.98 7.47 18.02
N ASP A 244 15.85 6.48 18.29
CA ASP A 244 16.08 5.90 19.63
C ASP A 244 16.64 6.93 20.63
N LYS A 245 17.03 8.12 20.17
CA LYS A 245 17.52 9.24 21.00
C LYS A 245 16.42 9.97 21.78
N TYR A 246 15.15 9.83 21.41
CA TYR A 246 14.03 10.48 22.09
C TYR A 246 13.23 9.51 22.94
N ASP A 247 12.63 9.96 24.03
CA ASP A 247 11.85 9.08 24.92
C ASP A 247 10.45 8.73 24.37
N GLU A 248 9.95 9.49 23.41
CA GLU A 248 8.62 9.36 22.78
C GLU A 248 8.75 9.29 21.26
N GLY A 249 7.79 8.66 20.58
CA GLY A 249 7.74 8.63 19.12
C GLY A 249 9.01 8.06 18.49
N LYS A 250 9.53 6.96 19.05
CA LYS A 250 10.80 6.34 18.63
C LYS A 250 10.68 5.60 17.31
N VAL A 251 9.65 4.76 17.19
CA VAL A 251 9.46 3.88 16.03
C VAL A 251 8.16 4.25 15.35
N TYR A 252 8.19 4.38 14.03
CA TYR A 252 7.01 4.67 13.21
C TYR A 252 6.80 3.56 12.19
N LEU A 253 5.58 3.01 12.17
CA LEU A 253 5.23 1.85 11.35
C LEU A 253 5.45 2.10 9.86
N ASN A 254 4.98 3.25 9.36
CA ASN A 254 4.95 3.56 7.93
C ASN A 254 6.37 3.53 7.32
N THR A 255 7.38 4.09 7.97
CA THR A 255 8.74 4.05 7.42
C THR A 255 9.33 2.64 7.43
N GLN A 256 9.05 1.84 8.47
CA GLN A 256 9.56 0.47 8.51
C GLN A 256 9.00 -0.39 7.38
N VAL A 257 7.68 -0.37 7.20
CA VAL A 257 7.02 -1.23 6.21
C VAL A 257 7.28 -0.76 4.78
N TRP A 258 7.37 0.55 4.54
CA TRP A 258 7.70 1.08 3.22
C TRP A 258 9.17 0.87 2.83
N ALA A 259 10.10 0.78 3.80
CA ALA A 259 11.48 0.39 3.49
C ALA A 259 11.55 -1.01 2.87
N VAL A 260 10.80 -1.96 3.43
CA VAL A 260 10.68 -3.34 2.92
C VAL A 260 9.94 -3.36 1.58
N MET A 261 8.73 -2.78 1.52
CA MET A 261 7.90 -2.76 0.31
C MET A 261 8.47 -1.92 -0.84
N SER A 262 9.47 -1.08 -0.59
CA SER A 262 10.18 -0.39 -1.67
C SER A 262 11.44 -1.13 -2.10
N GLY A 263 11.92 -2.12 -1.33
CA GLY A 263 13.19 -2.82 -1.53
C GLY A 263 14.44 -2.03 -1.11
N ALA A 264 14.29 -1.01 -0.25
CA ALA A 264 15.37 -0.12 0.17
C ALA A 264 16.33 -0.74 1.18
N CYS A 265 15.88 -1.76 1.90
CA CYS A 265 16.67 -2.46 2.90
C CYS A 265 17.91 -3.13 2.29
N LYS A 266 19.04 -3.02 3.00
CA LYS A 266 20.30 -3.72 2.71
C LYS A 266 20.65 -4.64 3.88
N ASP A 267 21.44 -5.67 3.59
CA ASP A 267 21.97 -6.60 4.58
C ASP A 267 20.87 -7.16 5.51
N ASP A 268 20.93 -6.88 6.82
CA ASP A 268 19.98 -7.35 7.83
C ASP A 268 18.88 -6.33 8.18
N GLN A 269 18.84 -5.16 7.51
CA GLN A 269 17.91 -4.07 7.83
C GLN A 269 16.43 -4.50 7.75
N GLU A 270 16.06 -5.32 6.76
CA GLU A 270 14.69 -5.85 6.61
C GLU A 270 14.25 -6.62 7.86
N LYS A 271 15.10 -7.53 8.32
CA LYS A 271 14.84 -8.31 9.52
C LYS A 271 14.78 -7.42 10.75
N LEU A 272 15.76 -6.54 10.93
CA LEU A 272 15.85 -5.66 12.10
C LEU A 272 14.65 -4.72 12.21
N CYS A 273 14.24 -4.08 11.11
CA CYS A 273 13.10 -3.15 11.16
C CYS A 273 11.77 -3.88 11.38
N LEU A 274 11.57 -5.07 10.80
CA LEU A 274 10.35 -5.86 11.02
C LEU A 274 10.28 -6.46 12.43
N ASP A 275 11.42 -6.86 13.00
CA ASP A 275 11.48 -7.28 14.40
C ASP A 275 11.16 -6.10 15.33
N ALA A 276 11.67 -4.90 15.05
CA ALA A 276 11.30 -3.70 15.80
C ALA A 276 9.80 -3.38 15.69
N VAL A 277 9.17 -3.61 14.53
CA VAL A 277 7.72 -3.47 14.37
C VAL A 277 6.96 -4.45 15.27
N ASP A 278 7.34 -5.73 15.29
CA ASP A 278 6.67 -6.74 16.14
C ASP A 278 6.87 -6.44 17.63
N GLU A 279 8.08 -6.06 18.03
CA GLU A 279 8.43 -5.82 19.43
C GLU A 279 7.83 -4.53 19.99
N GLN A 280 7.80 -3.45 19.21
CA GLN A 280 7.44 -2.12 19.71
C GLN A 280 6.01 -1.72 19.35
N LEU A 281 5.49 -2.17 18.21
CA LEU A 281 4.24 -1.65 17.64
C LEU A 281 3.09 -2.64 17.70
N PHE A 282 3.35 -3.95 17.75
CA PHE A 282 2.28 -4.94 17.80
C PHE A 282 1.57 -4.98 19.16
N SER A 283 0.25 -5.07 19.10
CA SER A 283 -0.62 -5.45 20.21
C SER A 283 -1.66 -6.46 19.71
N GLU A 284 -2.42 -7.11 20.61
CA GLU A 284 -3.49 -8.04 20.18
C GLU A 284 -4.58 -7.39 19.32
N TYR A 285 -4.64 -6.05 19.29
CA TYR A 285 -5.61 -5.27 18.51
C TYR A 285 -5.08 -4.80 17.15
N GLY A 286 -3.77 -4.92 16.89
CA GLY A 286 -3.11 -4.47 15.67
C GLY A 286 -1.80 -3.73 15.93
N LEU A 287 -1.21 -3.23 14.84
CA LEU A 287 0.04 -2.48 14.82
C LEU A 287 -0.22 -0.99 15.09
N LYS A 288 0.40 -0.45 16.14
CA LYS A 288 0.42 0.99 16.43
C LYS A 288 1.14 1.76 15.33
N LEU A 289 0.68 2.98 15.06
CA LEU A 289 1.35 3.85 14.09
C LEU A 289 2.73 4.29 14.58
N CYS A 290 2.86 4.56 15.87
CA CYS A 290 4.15 4.81 16.51
C CYS A 290 4.17 4.31 17.96
N ALA A 291 5.37 4.12 18.50
CA ALA A 291 5.58 3.85 19.92
C ALA A 291 6.92 4.42 20.43
N PRO A 292 6.98 4.83 21.71
CA PRO A 292 5.84 5.13 22.57
C PRO A 292 4.99 6.27 22.00
N ALA A 293 3.71 6.37 22.38
CA ALA A 293 2.89 7.53 22.05
C ALA A 293 3.48 8.81 22.68
N ILE A 294 3.10 9.95 22.12
CA ILE A 294 3.66 11.26 22.46
C ILE A 294 2.77 11.93 23.50
N VAL A 295 3.38 12.34 24.63
CA VAL A 295 2.70 12.97 25.77
C VAL A 295 3.28 14.35 26.06
N TYR A 296 4.61 14.50 26.05
CA TYR A 296 5.29 15.70 26.50
C TYR A 296 5.79 16.59 25.37
N THR A 297 6.09 16.02 24.21
CA THR A 297 6.57 16.79 23.05
C THR A 297 5.52 17.83 22.62
N PRO A 298 5.88 19.12 22.41
CA PRO A 298 4.92 20.15 22.03
C PRO A 298 4.25 19.90 20.68
N GLN A 299 3.00 20.34 20.54
CA GLN A 299 2.23 20.22 19.28
C GLN A 299 2.92 20.93 18.09
N THR A 300 3.71 21.97 18.34
CA THR A 300 4.47 22.68 17.30
C THR A 300 5.64 21.88 16.74
N VAL A 301 6.01 20.77 17.40
CA VAL A 301 7.04 19.82 16.98
C VAL A 301 6.37 18.57 16.42
N MET A 302 5.31 18.09 17.08
CA MET A 302 4.56 16.89 16.66
C MET A 302 3.07 17.17 16.60
N GLY A 303 2.52 17.22 15.39
CA GLY A 303 1.11 17.56 15.18
C GLY A 303 0.13 16.57 15.82
N CYS A 304 0.53 15.31 16.00
CA CYS A 304 -0.35 14.25 16.51
C CYS A 304 -0.78 14.44 17.98
N VAL A 305 -0.12 15.33 18.73
CA VAL A 305 -0.41 15.62 20.15
C VAL A 305 -1.83 16.19 20.37
N VAL A 306 -2.50 16.62 19.30
CA VAL A 306 -3.94 16.93 19.34
C VAL A 306 -4.83 15.72 19.68
N PHE A 307 -4.30 14.50 19.52
CA PHE A 307 -4.97 13.26 19.86
C PHE A 307 -4.44 12.69 21.20
N PRO A 308 -5.33 12.15 22.05
CA PRO A 308 -4.91 11.36 23.22
C PRO A 308 -4.05 10.15 22.81
N THR A 309 -3.24 9.65 23.73
CA THR A 309 -2.38 8.48 23.51
C THR A 309 -3.18 7.26 23.08
N GLY A 310 -2.61 6.51 22.14
CA GLY A 310 -3.21 5.30 21.62
C GLY A 310 -4.41 5.52 20.70
N ILE A 311 -4.59 6.73 20.17
CA ILE A 311 -5.71 7.08 19.30
C ILE A 311 -5.17 7.78 18.06
N LYS A 312 -5.73 7.46 16.88
CA LYS A 312 -5.44 8.18 15.64
C LYS A 312 -3.92 8.20 15.39
N GLU A 313 -3.36 9.33 14.94
CA GLU A 313 -1.95 9.46 14.58
C GLU A 313 -1.01 9.40 15.80
N ASN A 314 -1.51 9.51 17.04
CA ASN A 314 -0.70 9.47 18.27
C ASN A 314 -0.68 8.07 18.90
N GLY A 315 0.09 7.15 18.31
CA GLY A 315 0.25 5.78 18.81
C GLY A 315 -1.01 4.91 18.70
N GLY A 316 -2.05 5.37 18.00
CA GLY A 316 -3.22 4.55 17.69
C GLY A 316 -2.93 3.50 16.63
N ILE A 317 -3.79 2.49 16.54
CA ILE A 317 -3.77 1.55 15.44
C ILE A 317 -4.51 2.21 14.27
N PHE A 318 -3.75 2.77 13.33
CA PHE A 318 -4.31 3.32 12.10
C PHE A 318 -4.59 2.15 11.15
N ASN A 319 -5.86 1.82 10.94
CA ASN A 319 -6.22 0.58 10.26
C ASN A 319 -5.77 0.57 8.78
N HIS A 320 -5.52 1.74 8.19
CA HIS A 320 -4.96 1.90 6.84
C HIS A 320 -3.60 1.20 6.69
N THR A 321 -2.73 1.37 7.69
CA THR A 321 -1.33 0.90 7.63
C THR A 321 -1.20 -0.59 7.95
N GLN A 322 -2.26 -1.23 8.44
CA GLN A 322 -2.22 -2.66 8.81
C GLN A 322 -1.97 -3.53 7.59
N GLY A 323 -2.58 -3.20 6.45
CA GLY A 323 -2.33 -3.89 5.19
C GLY A 323 -0.87 -3.79 4.75
N TRP A 324 -0.20 -2.66 5.00
CA TRP A 324 1.22 -2.50 4.72
C TRP A 324 2.10 -3.35 5.63
N GLY A 325 1.77 -3.42 6.92
CA GLY A 325 2.44 -4.33 7.86
C GLY A 325 2.31 -5.79 7.43
N VAL A 326 1.11 -6.22 7.05
CA VAL A 326 0.86 -7.57 6.50
C VAL A 326 1.69 -7.80 5.23
N MET A 327 1.70 -6.84 4.30
CA MET A 327 2.48 -6.93 3.05
C MET A 327 3.99 -6.96 3.28
N ALA A 328 4.52 -6.15 4.20
CA ALA A 328 5.96 -6.15 4.46
C ALA A 328 6.42 -7.51 5.03
N GLU A 329 5.62 -8.13 5.90
CA GLU A 329 5.91 -9.48 6.40
C GLU A 329 5.82 -10.55 5.30
N THR A 330 4.88 -10.42 4.35
CA THR A 330 4.75 -11.40 3.26
C THR A 330 5.90 -11.27 2.25
N VAL A 331 6.38 -10.05 2.01
CA VAL A 331 7.58 -9.78 1.18
C VAL A 331 8.79 -10.48 1.81
N ALA A 332 8.99 -10.29 3.12
CA ALA A 332 10.04 -10.95 3.90
C ALA A 332 9.83 -12.47 4.13
N GLY A 333 8.69 -13.04 3.70
CA GLY A 333 8.38 -14.48 3.83
C GLY A 333 7.89 -14.93 5.21
N ASN A 334 7.55 -14.00 6.10
CA ASN A 334 7.13 -14.27 7.47
C ASN A 334 5.62 -14.54 7.59
N GLY A 335 5.14 -15.61 6.96
CA GLY A 335 3.71 -15.93 6.86
C GLY A 335 2.96 -16.07 8.19
N ASN A 336 3.62 -16.61 9.23
CA ASN A 336 3.05 -16.67 10.58
C ASN A 336 2.79 -15.27 11.18
N ARG A 337 3.72 -14.33 10.97
CA ARG A 337 3.62 -12.95 11.49
C ARG A 337 2.64 -12.12 10.65
N ALA A 338 2.65 -12.27 9.34
CA ALA A 338 1.64 -11.70 8.45
C ALA A 338 0.23 -12.13 8.84
N TYR A 339 0.02 -13.43 9.11
CA TYR A 339 -1.25 -13.97 9.58
C TYR A 339 -1.66 -13.42 10.95
N LYS A 340 -0.73 -13.36 11.91
CA LYS A 340 -0.92 -12.75 13.24
C LYS A 340 -1.43 -11.31 13.12
N TYR A 341 -0.79 -10.48 12.29
CA TYR A 341 -1.17 -9.09 12.07
C TYR A 341 -2.54 -8.97 11.39
N LEU A 342 -2.76 -9.76 10.34
CA LEU A 342 -4.04 -9.80 9.63
C LEU A 342 -5.19 -10.13 10.59
N LYS A 343 -5.05 -11.17 11.42
CA LYS A 343 -6.09 -11.57 12.38
C LYS A 343 -6.40 -10.48 13.40
N ALA A 344 -5.38 -9.74 13.87
CA ALA A 344 -5.57 -8.63 14.81
C ALA A 344 -6.36 -7.47 14.18
N ALA A 345 -6.18 -7.22 12.87
CA ALA A 345 -6.80 -6.11 12.15
C ALA A 345 -8.14 -6.46 11.45
N LEU A 346 -8.47 -7.74 11.25
CA LEU A 346 -9.67 -8.16 10.55
C LEU A 346 -10.94 -7.90 11.38
N PRO A 347 -11.97 -7.21 10.84
CA PRO A 347 -13.23 -6.98 11.55
C PRO A 347 -13.93 -8.29 11.96
N ALA A 348 -13.87 -9.31 11.09
CA ALA A 348 -14.52 -10.59 11.31
C ALA A 348 -13.97 -11.32 12.56
N SER A 349 -12.68 -11.14 12.87
CA SER A 349 -12.07 -11.64 14.11
C SER A 349 -12.71 -11.10 15.40
N TYR A 350 -13.49 -10.02 15.30
CA TYR A 350 -14.18 -9.40 16.44
C TYR A 350 -15.65 -9.79 16.57
N ASN A 351 -16.15 -10.71 15.74
CA ASN A 351 -17.57 -11.08 15.75
C ASN A 351 -18.04 -11.65 17.11
N THR A 352 -17.12 -12.19 17.92
CA THR A 352 -17.37 -12.71 19.28
C THR A 352 -16.91 -11.79 20.42
N ARG A 353 -16.37 -10.60 20.10
CA ARG A 353 -15.85 -9.60 21.05
C ARG A 353 -16.30 -8.18 20.69
N ALA A 354 -17.57 -8.04 20.32
CA ALA A 354 -18.15 -6.78 19.85
C ALA A 354 -18.18 -5.69 20.94
N GLU A 355 -18.23 -6.07 22.21
CA GLU A 355 -18.14 -5.19 23.38
C GLU A 355 -16.79 -4.47 23.48
N ILE A 356 -15.73 -5.08 22.95
CA ILE A 356 -14.40 -4.49 22.81
C ILE A 356 -14.36 -3.61 21.55
N ARG A 357 -14.74 -4.15 20.38
CA ARG A 357 -14.64 -3.41 19.11
C ARG A 357 -15.51 -2.16 19.09
N GLN A 358 -16.74 -2.24 19.60
CA GLN A 358 -17.74 -1.16 19.60
C GLN A 358 -17.99 -0.52 18.22
N SER A 359 -17.82 -1.31 17.17
CA SER A 359 -18.08 -0.97 15.77
C SER A 359 -18.43 -2.27 15.05
N GLU A 360 -19.02 -2.16 13.87
CA GLU A 360 -19.51 -3.25 13.08
C GLU A 360 -18.39 -4.29 12.80
N PRO A 361 -18.61 -5.59 13.05
CA PRO A 361 -17.58 -6.64 12.90
C PRO A 361 -17.43 -7.13 11.45
N TYR A 362 -17.99 -6.40 10.48
CA TYR A 362 -17.99 -6.77 9.07
C TYR A 362 -17.46 -5.65 8.16
N VAL A 363 -17.02 -4.52 8.73
CA VAL A 363 -16.43 -3.41 7.98
C VAL A 363 -15.16 -2.92 8.64
N GLN A 364 -14.24 -2.39 7.83
CA GLN A 364 -13.10 -1.69 8.37
C GLN A 364 -13.51 -0.32 8.94
N GLY A 365 -12.76 0.14 9.93
CA GLY A 365 -12.79 1.54 10.37
C GLY A 365 -11.46 2.22 10.08
N GLN A 366 -11.36 3.52 10.34
CA GLN A 366 -10.11 4.25 10.16
C GLN A 366 -9.10 3.97 11.27
N THR A 367 -9.57 3.89 12.51
CA THR A 367 -8.68 3.77 13.68
C THR A 367 -9.25 2.80 14.69
N THR A 368 -8.36 2.03 15.29
CA THR A 368 -8.59 1.21 16.48
C THR A 368 -7.71 1.77 17.60
N TYR A 369 -8.25 1.84 18.80
CA TYR A 369 -7.49 2.32 19.96
C TYR A 369 -6.46 1.27 20.37
N SER A 370 -5.22 1.67 20.57
CA SER A 370 -4.13 0.76 20.95
C SER A 370 -4.13 0.47 22.45
N ASP A 371 -3.19 -0.37 22.88
CA ASP A 371 -2.91 -0.71 24.27
C ASP A 371 -2.42 0.48 25.12
N GLU A 372 -2.12 1.62 24.50
CA GLU A 372 -1.77 2.89 25.18
C GLU A 372 -3.01 3.79 25.44
N SER A 373 -4.19 3.34 25.03
CA SER A 373 -5.48 3.96 25.32
C SER A 373 -6.14 3.31 26.55
N PRO A 374 -6.93 4.05 27.36
CA PRO A 374 -7.74 3.42 28.42
C PRO A 374 -8.89 2.54 27.88
N ARG A 375 -9.09 2.48 26.55
CA ARG A 375 -10.15 1.71 25.90
C ARG A 375 -9.59 0.92 24.70
N PRO A 376 -8.63 0.02 24.93
CA PRO A 376 -7.92 -0.65 23.85
C PRO A 376 -8.87 -1.56 23.05
N GLY A 377 -8.67 -1.64 21.73
CA GLY A 377 -9.51 -2.41 20.81
C GLY A 377 -10.77 -1.69 20.30
N ASN A 378 -11.14 -0.54 20.86
CA ASN A 378 -12.26 0.25 20.36
C ASN A 378 -11.99 0.77 18.94
N CYS A 379 -12.86 0.47 17.98
CA CYS A 379 -12.77 0.91 16.58
C CYS A 379 -13.68 2.13 16.32
N ARG A 380 -13.22 3.09 15.52
CA ARG A 380 -13.94 4.33 15.17
C ARG A 380 -13.81 4.67 13.68
N THR A 381 -14.73 5.52 13.21
CA THR A 381 -14.82 5.97 11.82
C THR A 381 -14.95 4.77 10.86
N SER A 382 -16.04 4.01 11.03
CA SER A 382 -16.34 2.83 10.20
C SER A 382 -16.60 3.21 8.74
N TRP A 383 -16.48 2.21 7.85
CA TRP A 383 -16.72 2.26 6.41
C TRP A 383 -15.70 3.02 5.58
N LEU A 384 -15.68 4.35 5.69
CA LEU A 384 -15.01 5.19 4.72
C LEU A 384 -13.54 5.42 5.11
N SER A 385 -12.70 4.44 4.78
CA SER A 385 -11.27 4.43 5.13
C SER A 385 -10.46 3.67 4.08
N GLY A 386 -9.25 4.14 3.76
CA GLY A 386 -8.33 3.41 2.88
C GLY A 386 -7.86 2.06 3.45
N ALA A 387 -8.11 1.80 4.74
CA ALA A 387 -7.97 0.49 5.36
C ALA A 387 -8.70 -0.62 4.62
N VAL A 388 -9.85 -0.28 4.02
CA VAL A 388 -10.65 -1.21 3.22
C VAL A 388 -9.87 -1.77 2.04
N ALA A 389 -9.23 -0.89 1.26
CA ALA A 389 -8.46 -1.26 0.09
C ALA A 389 -7.22 -2.07 0.49
N TRP A 390 -6.42 -1.55 1.42
CA TRP A 390 -5.17 -2.19 1.82
C TRP A 390 -5.36 -3.52 2.55
N THR A 391 -6.41 -3.68 3.37
CA THR A 391 -6.72 -4.99 3.98
C THR A 391 -7.09 -6.01 2.92
N TYR A 392 -7.97 -5.65 1.98
CA TYR A 392 -8.41 -6.59 0.95
C TYR A 392 -7.30 -6.93 -0.04
N TYR A 393 -6.52 -5.92 -0.44
CA TYR A 393 -5.38 -6.06 -1.32
C TYR A 393 -4.28 -6.94 -0.68
N SER A 394 -3.87 -6.65 0.56
CA SER A 394 -2.90 -7.48 1.29
C SER A 394 -3.39 -8.92 1.50
N LEU A 395 -4.66 -9.12 1.87
CA LEU A 395 -5.24 -10.46 2.03
C LEU A 395 -5.22 -11.26 0.72
N THR A 396 -5.78 -10.69 -0.35
CA THR A 396 -6.01 -11.44 -1.60
C THR A 396 -4.75 -11.60 -2.43
N GLN A 397 -3.92 -10.57 -2.50
CA GLN A 397 -2.74 -10.56 -3.35
C GLN A 397 -1.50 -11.06 -2.61
N TYR A 398 -1.33 -10.82 -1.31
CA TYR A 398 -0.07 -11.14 -0.63
C TYR A 398 -0.17 -12.35 0.29
N VAL A 399 -1.17 -12.39 1.18
CA VAL A 399 -1.37 -13.56 2.06
C VAL A 399 -1.81 -14.76 1.24
N LEU A 400 -2.90 -14.61 0.47
CA LEU A 400 -3.35 -15.63 -0.48
C LEU A 400 -2.55 -15.63 -1.78
N GLY A 401 -1.64 -14.67 -1.98
CA GLY A 401 -0.65 -14.77 -3.05
C GLY A 401 -1.16 -14.73 -4.49
N ILE A 402 -2.40 -14.29 -4.75
CA ILE A 402 -2.97 -14.32 -6.11
C ILE A 402 -2.79 -12.96 -6.78
N ARG A 403 -1.67 -12.77 -7.48
CA ARG A 403 -1.26 -11.45 -8.02
C ARG A 403 -1.24 -11.44 -9.55
N PRO A 404 -2.12 -10.66 -10.20
CA PRO A 404 -2.01 -10.40 -11.64
C PRO A 404 -0.63 -9.85 -12.01
N GLN A 405 -0.10 -10.30 -13.14
CA GLN A 405 1.12 -9.78 -13.79
C GLN A 405 0.78 -9.27 -15.19
N TYR A 406 1.65 -8.48 -15.82
CA TYR A 406 1.38 -7.97 -17.18
C TYR A 406 1.15 -9.11 -18.18
N ASP A 407 1.92 -10.19 -18.08
CA ASP A 407 1.91 -11.34 -18.98
C ASP A 407 1.34 -12.63 -18.37
N GLY A 408 0.82 -12.57 -17.13
CA GLY A 408 0.45 -13.79 -16.40
C GLY A 408 -0.26 -13.57 -15.07
N MET A 409 -0.30 -14.63 -14.27
CA MET A 409 -0.78 -14.65 -12.89
C MET A 409 0.33 -15.22 -12.01
N LEU A 410 0.85 -14.44 -11.07
CA LEU A 410 1.75 -14.91 -10.03
C LEU A 410 0.94 -15.59 -8.92
N ILE A 411 1.37 -16.80 -8.55
CA ILE A 411 0.90 -17.51 -7.37
C ILE A 411 2.07 -17.51 -6.38
N ASP A 412 1.96 -16.70 -5.33
CA ASP A 412 3.01 -16.54 -4.32
C ASP A 412 2.39 -16.38 -2.92
N PRO A 413 1.78 -17.46 -2.38
CA PRO A 413 1.20 -17.47 -1.04
C PRO A 413 2.24 -17.16 0.02
N CYS A 414 1.85 -16.33 1.00
CA CYS A 414 2.57 -16.22 2.27
C CYS A 414 1.60 -16.44 3.44
N ILE A 415 1.52 -17.69 3.87
CA ILE A 415 0.51 -18.23 4.80
C ILE A 415 1.18 -18.79 6.07
N PRO A 416 0.46 -19.01 7.17
CA PRO A 416 1.04 -19.67 8.33
C PRO A 416 1.45 -21.11 8.00
N ASP A 417 2.54 -21.59 8.60
CA ASP A 417 3.06 -22.94 8.37
C ASP A 417 2.06 -24.04 8.75
N SER A 418 1.16 -23.74 9.69
CA SER A 418 0.08 -24.64 10.12
C SER A 418 -0.99 -24.94 9.06
N TRP A 419 -1.02 -24.23 7.93
CA TRP A 419 -1.99 -24.49 6.86
C TRP A 419 -1.47 -25.57 5.90
N ASP A 420 -2.27 -26.62 5.67
CA ASP A 420 -2.02 -27.63 4.64
C ASP A 420 -2.19 -27.11 3.21
N GLY A 421 -2.89 -25.97 3.05
CA GLY A 421 -3.29 -25.42 1.76
C GLY A 421 -4.62 -24.69 1.80
N TYR A 422 -5.08 -24.21 0.65
CA TYR A 422 -6.38 -23.57 0.46
C TYR A 422 -6.78 -23.54 -1.02
N GLU A 423 -8.03 -23.20 -1.30
CA GLU A 423 -8.57 -23.12 -2.66
C GLU A 423 -9.00 -21.68 -3.01
N VAL A 424 -8.79 -21.26 -4.26
CA VAL A 424 -9.26 -19.98 -4.80
C VAL A 424 -9.90 -20.16 -6.17
N ASP A 425 -11.11 -19.61 -6.33
CA ASP A 425 -11.74 -19.36 -7.62
C ASP A 425 -11.51 -17.92 -8.05
N ARG A 426 -10.88 -17.71 -9.20
CA ARG A 426 -10.51 -16.40 -9.72
C ARG A 426 -10.84 -16.26 -11.20
N VAL A 427 -11.64 -15.26 -11.56
CA VAL A 427 -11.84 -14.89 -12.97
C VAL A 427 -10.75 -13.89 -13.36
N PHE A 428 -9.86 -14.22 -14.30
CA PHE A 428 -8.76 -13.35 -14.74
C PHE A 428 -8.78 -13.21 -16.26
N ARG A 429 -8.94 -11.98 -16.77
CA ARG A 429 -9.02 -11.67 -18.22
C ARG A 429 -10.00 -12.57 -18.97
N GLY A 430 -11.18 -12.78 -18.39
CA GLY A 430 -12.25 -13.62 -18.95
C GLY A 430 -12.06 -15.14 -18.80
N LYS A 431 -10.99 -15.59 -18.14
CA LYS A 431 -10.69 -17.01 -17.91
C LYS A 431 -10.97 -17.36 -16.45
N ASN A 432 -11.55 -18.52 -16.19
CA ASN A 432 -11.82 -19.01 -14.84
C ASN A 432 -10.64 -19.85 -14.36
N LEU A 433 -10.05 -19.49 -13.24
CA LEU A 433 -8.93 -20.17 -12.61
C LEU A 433 -9.42 -20.82 -11.32
N HIS A 434 -9.35 -22.15 -11.26
CA HIS A 434 -9.56 -22.96 -10.07
C HIS A 434 -8.19 -23.33 -9.51
N ILE A 435 -7.77 -22.62 -8.48
CA ILE A 435 -6.41 -22.70 -7.91
C ILE A 435 -6.49 -23.48 -6.61
N GLU A 436 -5.76 -24.59 -6.54
CA GLU A 436 -5.55 -25.37 -5.32
C GLU A 436 -4.10 -25.15 -4.88
N VAL A 437 -3.90 -24.49 -3.74
CA VAL A 437 -2.59 -24.31 -3.12
C VAL A 437 -2.38 -25.42 -2.10
N LYS A 438 -1.25 -26.13 -2.18
CA LYS A 438 -0.85 -27.21 -1.27
C LYS A 438 0.46 -26.89 -0.59
N ASN A 439 0.55 -27.15 0.71
CA ASN A 439 1.72 -26.88 1.54
C ASN A 439 2.24 -28.15 2.25
N PRO A 440 2.70 -29.17 1.50
CA PRO A 440 3.09 -30.45 2.08
C PRO A 440 4.31 -30.38 3.01
N GLU A 441 5.13 -29.33 2.87
CA GLU A 441 6.33 -29.11 3.69
C GLU A 441 6.10 -28.11 4.84
N HIS A 442 4.88 -27.61 5.01
CA HIS A 442 4.53 -26.62 6.05
C HIS A 442 5.50 -25.43 6.07
N VAL A 443 5.75 -24.84 4.90
CA VAL A 443 6.54 -23.60 4.77
C VAL A 443 5.62 -22.38 4.77
N CYS A 444 6.15 -21.20 5.12
CA CYS A 444 5.35 -19.97 5.08
C CYS A 444 5.22 -19.35 3.69
N LYS A 445 6.22 -19.51 2.81
CA LYS A 445 6.25 -18.93 1.46
C LYS A 445 7.07 -19.81 0.53
N GLY A 446 6.82 -19.67 -0.78
CA GLY A 446 7.64 -20.25 -1.84
C GLY A 446 6.95 -21.38 -2.59
N ILE A 447 6.69 -21.16 -3.89
CA ILE A 447 6.18 -22.19 -4.81
C ILE A 447 7.32 -23.02 -5.36
N SER A 448 7.30 -24.33 -5.12
CA SER A 448 8.24 -25.27 -5.72
C SER A 448 7.92 -25.53 -7.19
N TYR A 449 6.64 -25.70 -7.54
CA TYR A 449 6.18 -25.79 -8.93
C TYR A 449 4.66 -25.57 -9.03
N LEU A 450 4.20 -25.33 -10.26
CA LEU A 450 2.79 -25.26 -10.63
C LEU A 450 2.43 -26.45 -11.54
N VAL A 451 1.16 -26.84 -11.53
CA VAL A 451 0.56 -27.72 -12.55
C VAL A 451 -0.64 -26.99 -13.14
N VAL A 452 -0.55 -26.62 -14.42
CA VAL A 452 -1.58 -25.87 -15.13
C VAL A 452 -2.20 -26.80 -16.17
N ASN A 453 -3.48 -27.14 -16.00
CA ASN A 453 -4.22 -28.02 -16.91
C ASN A 453 -3.54 -29.39 -17.15
N GLY A 454 -2.84 -29.91 -16.12
CA GLY A 454 -2.11 -31.18 -16.16
C GLY A 454 -0.64 -31.06 -16.60
N GLU A 455 -0.19 -29.89 -17.04
CA GLU A 455 1.21 -29.64 -17.41
C GLU A 455 1.97 -29.02 -16.25
N LYS A 456 3.10 -29.64 -15.87
CA LYS A 456 4.00 -29.08 -14.85
C LYS A 456 4.73 -27.84 -15.40
N LEU A 457 4.86 -26.83 -14.56
CA LEU A 457 5.59 -25.59 -14.81
C LEU A 457 6.50 -25.29 -13.61
N ASP A 458 7.82 -25.26 -13.85
CA ASP A 458 8.82 -24.86 -12.85
C ASP A 458 8.93 -23.32 -12.81
N SER A 459 7.85 -22.68 -12.39
CA SER A 459 7.71 -21.22 -12.21
C SER A 459 6.66 -20.96 -11.14
N ALA A 460 6.67 -19.77 -10.52
CA ALA A 460 5.58 -19.27 -9.70
C ALA A 460 4.56 -18.43 -10.51
N VAL A 461 4.89 -18.08 -11.75
CA VAL A 461 4.04 -17.29 -12.65
C VAL A 461 3.42 -18.19 -13.71
N ILE A 462 2.11 -18.10 -13.88
CA ILE A 462 1.35 -18.74 -14.96
C ILE A 462 1.24 -17.74 -16.13
N PRO A 463 1.93 -17.97 -17.26
CA PRO A 463 1.78 -17.12 -18.43
C PRO A 463 0.35 -17.19 -18.97
N VAL A 464 -0.19 -16.06 -19.46
CA VAL A 464 -1.52 -16.02 -20.10
C VAL A 464 -1.61 -17.01 -21.26
N SER A 465 -0.51 -17.26 -21.98
CA SER A 465 -0.43 -18.22 -23.08
C SER A 465 -0.65 -19.68 -22.67
N LYS A 466 -0.52 -20.01 -21.38
CA LYS A 466 -0.81 -21.34 -20.81
C LYS A 466 -2.26 -21.49 -20.32
N LEU A 467 -3.03 -20.39 -20.30
CA LEU A 467 -4.42 -20.38 -19.87
C LEU A 467 -5.37 -20.53 -21.07
N LYS A 468 -6.28 -21.51 -20.98
CA LYS A 468 -7.35 -21.76 -21.95
C LYS A 468 -8.52 -20.81 -21.69
N ASP A 469 -9.34 -20.60 -22.72
CA ASP A 469 -10.64 -19.94 -22.51
C ASP A 469 -11.54 -20.83 -21.65
N GLY A 470 -12.39 -20.21 -20.82
CA GLY A 470 -13.19 -20.93 -19.83
C GLY A 470 -12.35 -21.40 -18.64
N ASP A 471 -12.53 -22.65 -18.24
CA ASP A 471 -12.01 -23.17 -16.97
C ASP A 471 -10.58 -23.70 -17.07
N ASN A 472 -9.77 -23.32 -16.08
CA ASN A 472 -8.37 -23.72 -15.92
C ASN A 472 -8.17 -24.32 -14.53
N LYS A 473 -7.66 -25.55 -14.48
CA LYS A 473 -7.29 -26.21 -13.22
C LYS A 473 -5.83 -25.93 -12.93
N ILE A 474 -5.55 -25.35 -11.77
CA ILE A 474 -4.22 -24.97 -11.31
C ILE A 474 -3.97 -25.63 -9.97
N GLU A 475 -2.87 -26.35 -9.86
CA GLU A 475 -2.32 -26.81 -8.58
C GLU A 475 -1.01 -26.09 -8.33
N ALA A 476 -0.87 -25.45 -7.17
CA ALA A 476 0.33 -24.75 -6.76
C ALA A 476 0.92 -25.43 -5.52
N VAL A 477 2.14 -25.95 -5.65
CA VAL A 477 2.77 -26.72 -4.57
C VAL A 477 3.87 -25.88 -3.92
N MET A 478 3.69 -25.56 -2.65
CA MET A 478 4.67 -24.86 -1.84
C MET A 478 5.79 -25.81 -1.36
N GLY A 479 6.97 -25.27 -1.11
CA GLY A 479 8.08 -26.03 -0.54
C GLY A 479 9.40 -25.27 -0.48
N LYS A 480 10.41 -25.87 0.15
CA LYS A 480 11.73 -25.24 0.40
C LYS A 480 12.53 -24.96 -0.88
N ASN A 481 12.30 -25.73 -1.94
CA ASN A 481 12.95 -25.56 -3.23
C ASN A 481 12.14 -24.60 -4.11
N ALA A 482 11.92 -23.39 -3.62
CA ALA A 482 11.07 -22.40 -4.26
C ALA A 482 11.67 -21.88 -5.58
N GLN A 483 10.81 -21.67 -6.57
CA GLN A 483 11.14 -20.96 -7.79
C GLN A 483 11.46 -19.51 -7.48
N LYS A 484 12.45 -18.95 -8.17
CA LYS A 484 12.74 -17.51 -8.07
C LYS A 484 11.63 -16.72 -8.74
N VAL A 485 11.17 -15.68 -8.06
CA VAL A 485 10.27 -14.68 -8.65
C VAL A 485 11.15 -13.54 -9.15
N GLU A 486 11.53 -13.57 -10.43
CA GLU A 486 12.41 -12.56 -11.02
C GLU A 486 11.73 -11.19 -11.21
N PHE A 487 10.40 -11.15 -11.10
CA PHE A 487 9.57 -9.97 -11.33
C PHE A 487 8.70 -9.65 -10.10
N GLU A 488 9.32 -9.40 -8.93
CA GLU A 488 8.54 -8.87 -7.81
C GLU A 488 8.30 -7.37 -8.02
N ARG A 489 7.25 -7.05 -8.80
CA ARG A 489 6.55 -5.79 -8.65
C ARG A 489 5.82 -5.84 -7.30
N LEU A 490 6.25 -4.97 -6.39
CA LEU A 490 5.77 -4.89 -5.01
C LEU A 490 4.37 -4.32 -4.88
#